data_AF-A0A936M3X0-F1
#
_entry.id   AF-A0A936M3X0-F1
#
_cell.length_a   1.000
_cell.length_b   1.000
_cell.length_c   1.000
_cell.angle_alpha   90.00
_cell.angle_beta   90.00
_cell.angle_gamma   90.00
#
_symmetry.space_group_name_H-M   'P 1'
#
loop_
_entity.id
_entity.type
_entity.pdbx_description
1 polymer ?
#
loop_
_entity_poly.entity_id
_entity_poly.type
_entity_poly.pdbx_seq_one_letter_code
_entity_poly.pdbx_strand_id
1 'polypeptide(L)' 'MRITKGTVVDGRIVVEDEVLTEGSNVTVLVSDEPAFTLTREEEASLLEAISEADRGNLLNAEDVLRRLQ' A
#
# COMPACT_ATOMS: atom_id res chain seq x y z
N MET A 1 10.01 11.20 6.20
CA MET A 1 10.09 9.79 5.78
C MET A 1 9.41 9.68 4.42
N ARG A 2 10.04 9.06 3.43
CA ARG A 2 9.49 8.83 2.09
C ARG A 2 9.59 7.33 1.79
N ILE A 3 8.58 6.78 1.14
CA ILE A 3 8.58 5.40 0.64
C ILE A 3 8.74 5.48 -0.87
N THR A 4 9.81 4.88 -1.37
CA THR A 4 10.09 4.79 -2.81
C THR A 4 10.12 3.31 -3.19
N LYS A 5 9.59 2.98 -4.36
CA LYS A 5 9.63 1.63 -4.89
C LYS A 5 10.94 1.43 -5.66
N GLY A 6 11.55 0.27 -5.47
CA GLY A 6 12.72 -0.16 -6.23
C GLY A 6 12.57 -1.62 -6.62
N THR A 7 13.31 -2.03 -7.65
CA THR A 7 13.34 -3.41 -8.16
C THR A 7 14.67 -4.04 -7.81
N VAL A 8 14.68 -5.33 -7.48
CA VAL A 8 15.93 -6.05 -7.25
C VAL A 8 16.51 -6.54 -8.57
N VAL A 9 17.72 -6.09 -8.91
CA VAL A 9 18.50 -6.53 -10.08
C VAL A 9 19.87 -7.00 -9.59
N ASP A 10 20.26 -8.23 -9.94
CA ASP A 10 21.53 -8.86 -9.52
C ASP A 10 21.78 -8.81 -7.99
N GLY A 11 20.72 -9.00 -7.20
CA GLY A 11 20.78 -8.98 -5.74
C GLY A 11 20.95 -7.57 -5.14
N ARG A 12 20.78 -6.51 -5.94
CA ARG A 12 20.85 -5.11 -5.51
C ARG A 12 19.52 -4.42 -5.73
N ILE A 13 19.15 -3.54 -4.81
CA ILE A 13 17.94 -2.72 -4.95
C ILE A 13 18.27 -1.55 -5.88
N VAL A 14 17.58 -1.47 -7.00
CA VAL A 14 17.64 -0.38 -7.96
C VAL A 14 16.39 0.47 -7.79
N VAL A 15 16.57 1.73 -7.41
CA VAL A 15 15.49 2.71 -7.32
C VAL A 15 15.56 3.55 -8.60
N GLU A 16 14.58 3.37 -9.49
CA GLU A 16 14.46 4.15 -10.72
C GLU A 16 13.86 5.53 -10.40
N ASP A 17 14.26 6.54 -11.16
CA ASP A 17 13.73 7.92 -11.12
C ASP A 17 13.91 8.74 -9.83
N GLU A 18 14.61 8.23 -8.80
CA GLU A 18 14.96 9.01 -7.60
C GLU A 18 16.44 8.92 -7.23
N VAL A 19 17.05 10.08 -6.95
CA VAL A 19 18.41 10.17 -6.41
C VAL A 19 18.33 10.21 -4.88
N LEU A 20 18.81 9.15 -4.24
CA LEU A 20 19.02 9.13 -2.79
C LEU A 20 20.27 9.94 -2.45
N THR A 21 20.16 10.84 -1.48
CA THR A 21 21.29 11.68 -1.05
C THR A 21 22.37 10.80 -0.41
N GLU A 22 23.62 10.98 -0.82
CA GLU A 22 24.76 10.27 -0.23
C GLU A 22 24.81 10.42 1.29
N GLY A 23 25.11 9.34 2.01
CA GLY A 23 25.13 9.31 3.47
C GLY A 23 23.76 9.19 4.14
N SER A 24 22.66 9.08 3.38
CA SER A 24 21.33 8.85 3.94
C SER A 24 21.19 7.45 4.52
N ASN A 25 20.59 7.35 5.71
CA ASN A 25 20.13 6.07 6.25
C ASN A 25 18.85 5.64 5.54
N VAL A 26 18.87 4.43 4.97
CA VAL A 26 17.72 3.84 4.29
C VAL A 26 17.22 2.62 5.06
N THR A 27 15.91 2.40 5.03
CA THR A 27 15.27 1.20 5.56
C THR A 27 14.70 0.41 4.40
N VAL A 28 15.09 -0.85 4.29
CA VAL A 28 14.56 -1.78 3.29
C VAL A 28 13.41 -2.55 3.92
N LEU A 29 12.24 -2.49 3.29
CA LEU A 29 11.07 -3.27 3.65
C LEU A 29 10.93 -4.42 2.66
N VAL A 30 11.03 -5.65 3.16
CA VAL A 30 10.76 -6.87 2.40
C VAL A 30 9.44 -7.42 2.91
N SER A 31 8.48 -7.63 1.99
CA SER A 31 7.23 -8.29 2.31
C SER A 31 7.33 -9.76 1.92
N ASP A 32 7.05 -10.65 2.87
CA ASP A 32 6.91 -12.08 2.60
C ASP A 32 5.51 -12.42 2.05
N GLU A 33 4.59 -11.46 2.04
CA GLU A 33 3.25 -11.66 1.50
C GLU A 33 3.26 -11.63 -0.03
N PRO A 34 2.52 -12.54 -0.68
CA PRO A 34 2.39 -12.53 -2.13
C PRO A 34 1.74 -11.23 -2.59
N ALA A 35 2.29 -10.64 -3.66
CA ALA A 35 1.62 -9.53 -4.31
C ALA A 35 0.25 -9.99 -4.82
N PHE A 36 -0.81 -9.29 -4.43
CA PHE A 36 -2.12 -9.45 -5.05
C PHE A 36 -2.30 -8.38 -6.12
N THR A 37 -2.94 -8.74 -7.22
CA THR A 37 -3.31 -7.81 -8.29
C THR A 37 -4.82 -7.74 -8.33
N LEU A 38 -5.36 -6.52 -8.27
CA LEU A 38 -6.79 -6.31 -8.39
C LEU A 38 -7.22 -6.44 -9.85
N THR A 39 -8.39 -7.02 -10.06
CA THR A 39 -9.14 -6.82 -11.30
C THR A 39 -9.63 -5.37 -11.39
N ARG A 40 -10.02 -4.92 -12.58
CA ARG A 40 -10.55 -3.56 -12.77
C ARG A 40 -11.80 -3.28 -11.93
N GLU A 41 -12.64 -4.29 -11.75
CA GLU A 41 -13.87 -4.18 -10.95
C GLU A 41 -13.55 -4.04 -9.46
N GLU A 42 -12.61 -4.83 -8.95
CA GLU A 42 -12.16 -4.72 -7.56
C GLU A 42 -11.42 -3.39 -7.30
N GLU A 43 -10.61 -2.92 -8.24
CA GLU A 43 -9.95 -1.62 -8.15
C GLU A 43 -10.98 -0.48 -8.08
N ALA A 44 -12.01 -0.50 -8.93
CA ALA A 44 -13.08 0.49 -8.90
C ALA A 44 -13.85 0.48 -7.56
N SER A 45 -14.17 -0.71 -7.05
CA SER A 45 -14.82 -0.90 -5.75
C SER A 45 -13.96 -0.36 -4.59
N LEU A 46 -12.65 -0.62 -4.61
CA LEU A 46 -11.72 -0.11 -3.60
C LEU A 46 -11.62 1.42 -3.65
N LEU A 47 -11.53 2.01 -4.84
CA LEU A 47 -11.48 3.47 -5.01
C LEU A 47 -12.76 4.15 -4.50
N GLU A 48 -13.93 3.53 -4.73
CA GLU A 48 -15.20 4.01 -4.16
C GLU A 48 -15.17 3.96 -2.63
N ALA A 49 -14.75 2.82 -2.04
CA ALA A 49 -14.65 2.68 -0.59
C ALA A 49 -13.70 3.71 0.06
N ILE A 50 -12.56 3.99 -0.57
CA ILE A 50 -11.63 5.05 -0.14
C ILE A 50 -12.33 6.41 -0.19
N SER A 51 -13.04 6.71 -1.27
CA SER A 51 -13.75 7.97 -1.42
C SER A 51 -14.88 8.15 -0.40
N GLU A 52 -15.57 7.08 -0.01
CA GLU A 52 -16.58 7.11 1.04
C GLU A 52 -15.94 7.37 2.42
N ALA A 53 -14.79 6.76 2.70
CA ALA A 53 -14.04 6.99 3.93
C ALA A 53 -13.59 8.45 4.06
N ASP A 54 -13.09 9.05 2.97
CA ASP A 54 -12.68 10.47 2.93
C ASP A 54 -13.86 11.42 3.18
N ARG A 55 -15.08 11.05 2.78
CA ARG A 55 -16.32 11.79 3.05
C ARG A 55 -16.83 11.60 4.47
N GLY A 56 -16.20 10.74 5.27
CA GLY A 56 -16.63 10.41 6.62
C GLY A 56 -17.82 9.43 6.67
N ASN A 57 -18.15 8.77 5.55
CA ASN A 57 -19.16 7.73 5.49
C ASN A 57 -18.60 6.42 6.05
N LEU A 58 -18.37 6.41 7.37
CA LEU A 58 -17.74 5.33 8.10
C LEU A 58 -18.78 4.53 8.90
N LEU A 59 -18.47 3.25 9.14
CA LEU A 59 -19.22 2.40 10.07
C LEU A 59 -18.38 2.14 11.32
N ASN A 60 -19.02 2.07 12.48
CA ASN A 60 -18.34 1.68 13.70
C ASN A 60 -17.94 0.19 13.62
N ALA A 61 -16.68 -0.12 13.90
CA ALA A 61 -16.15 -1.48 13.84
C ALA A 61 -16.90 -2.45 14.76
N GLU A 62 -17.31 -2.03 15.95
CA GLU A 62 -18.07 -2.87 16.90
C GLU A 62 -19.45 -3.26 16.33
N ASP A 63 -20.12 -2.34 15.64
CA ASP A 63 -21.41 -2.60 15.02
C ASP A 63 -21.30 -3.52 13.80
N VAL A 64 -20.21 -3.43 13.04
CA VAL A 64 -19.91 -4.36 11.95
C VAL A 64 -19.63 -5.76 12.49
N LEU A 65 -18.76 -5.87 13.50
CA LEU A 65 -18.40 -7.16 14.10
C LEU A 65 -19.62 -7.87 14.70
N ARG A 66 -20.54 -7.13 15.33
CA ARG A 66 -21.79 -7.70 15.87
C ARG A 66 -22.69 -8.29 14.78
N ARG A 67 -22.63 -7.79 13.54
CA ARG A 67 -23.44 -8.31 12.40
C ARG A 67 -22.86 -9.56 11.75
N LEU A 68 -21.59 -9.87 12.02
CA LEU A 68 -20.88 -11.03 11.46
C LEU A 68 -20.85 -12.23 12.41
N GLN A 69 -21.38 -12.09 13.63
CA GLN A 69 -21.59 -13.15 14.62
C GLN A 69 -23.00 -13.75 14.48
#